data_AF-A0A8J7YXG4-F1
#
_entry.id   AF-A0A8J7YXG4-F1
#
_cell.length_a   1.000
_cell.length_b   1.000
_cell.length_c   1.000
_cell.angle_alpha   90.00
_cell.angle_beta   90.00
_cell.angle_gamma   90.00
#
_symmetry.space_group_name_H-M   'P 1'
#
loop_
_entity.id
_entity.type
_entity.pdbx_description
1 polymer ?
#
loop_
_entity_poly.entity_id
_entity_poly.type
_entity_poly.pdbx_seq_one_letter_code
_entity_poly.pdbx_strand_id
1 'polypeptide(L)' 'MVAENLKIGKDFFGNLKNFGILALVVVGIIVISSMEVCASVDLMVEDISWNATTINEGDMVKFTAIIKNIGNDNLLGQC' A
#
# COMPACT_ATOMS: atom_id res chain seq x y z
N MET A 1 -31.55 22.88 -18.59
CA MET A 1 -31.04 21.49 -18.55
C MET A 1 -31.09 21.06 -17.09
N VAL A 2 -31.99 20.13 -16.79
CA VAL A 2 -32.46 19.81 -15.43
C VAL A 2 -31.56 18.72 -14.83
N ALA A 3 -31.20 18.84 -13.56
CA ALA A 3 -30.46 17.84 -12.80
C ALA A 3 -31.38 16.66 -12.44
N GLU A 4 -31.77 15.85 -13.41
CA GLU A 4 -32.78 14.79 -13.22
C GLU A 4 -32.22 13.49 -12.62
N ASN A 5 -30.92 13.42 -12.31
CA ASN A 5 -30.27 12.17 -11.86
C ASN A 5 -29.43 12.28 -10.58
N LEU A 6 -29.47 13.40 -9.85
CA LEU A 6 -28.79 13.45 -8.55
C LEU A 6 -29.73 12.92 -7.46
N LYS A 7 -29.65 11.61 -7.17
CA LYS A 7 -30.24 11.06 -5.94
C LYS A 7 -29.63 11.78 -4.74
N ILE A 8 -30.46 12.52 -4.02
CA ILE A 8 -30.06 13.27 -2.83
C ILE A 8 -29.74 12.27 -1.72
N GLY A 9 -28.72 12.52 -0.89
CA GLY A 9 -28.24 11.57 0.13
C GLY A 9 -29.33 10.95 1.02
N LYS A 10 -30.46 11.66 1.24
CA LYS A 10 -31.66 11.13 1.91
C LYS A 10 -32.20 9.85 1.27
N ASP A 11 -32.11 9.68 -0.04
CA ASP A 11 -32.65 8.52 -0.75
C ASP A 11 -31.70 7.30 -0.69
N PHE A 12 -30.42 7.55 -0.42
CA PHE A 12 -29.46 6.51 -0.06
C PHE A 12 -29.56 6.13 1.43
N PHE A 13 -29.67 7.13 2.32
CA PHE A 13 -29.59 6.91 3.77
C PHE A 13 -30.95 6.78 4.48
N GLY A 14 -32.07 6.99 3.78
CA GLY A 14 -33.42 6.98 4.35
C GLY A 14 -33.87 5.64 4.93
N ASN A 15 -33.22 4.54 4.52
CA ASN A 15 -33.49 3.19 5.01
C ASN A 15 -32.67 2.81 6.27
N LEU A 16 -31.75 3.68 6.74
CA LEU A 16 -30.97 3.45 7.96
C LEU A 16 -31.71 3.85 9.25
N LYS A 17 -33.01 4.16 9.19
CA LYS A 17 -33.79 4.41 10.43
C LYS A 17 -33.96 3.16 11.29
N ASN A 18 -33.75 1.97 10.71
CA ASN A 18 -33.65 0.74 11.48
C ASN A 18 -32.27 0.69 12.16
N PHE A 19 -32.24 0.81 13.49
CA PHE A 19 -31.02 0.76 14.29
C PHE A 19 -30.16 -0.48 14.00
N GLY A 20 -30.76 -1.61 13.62
CA GLY A 20 -30.02 -2.81 13.23
C GLY A 20 -29.23 -2.62 11.92
N ILE A 21 -29.84 -2.00 10.91
CA ILE A 21 -29.18 -1.72 9.62
C ILE A 21 -28.15 -0.59 9.80
N LEU A 22 -28.47 0.43 10.59
CA LEU A 22 -27.53 1.50 10.92
C LEU A 22 -26.31 0.97 11.65
N ALA A 23 -26.51 0.10 12.65
CA ALA A 23 -25.41 -0.54 13.35
C ALA A 23 -24.55 -1.38 12.40
N LEU A 24 -25.15 -2.13 11.48
CA LEU A 24 -24.41 -2.97 10.53
C LEU A 24 -23.63 -2.15 9.49
N VAL A 25 -24.19 -1.04 9.02
CA VAL A 25 -23.49 -0.11 8.11
C VAL A 25 -22.37 0.63 8.83
N VAL A 26 -22.60 1.11 10.06
CA VAL A 26 -21.58 1.80 10.86
C VAL A 26 -20.46 0.82 11.25
N VAL A 27 -20.78 -0.38 11.74
CA VAL A 27 -19.80 -1.42 12.05
C VAL A 27 -19.06 -1.85 10.78
N GLY A 28 -19.75 -2.06 9.67
CA GLY A 28 -19.13 -2.40 8.39
C GLY A 28 -18.12 -1.33 7.93
N ILE A 29 -18.50 -0.05 7.92
CA ILE A 29 -17.61 1.05 7.53
C ILE A 29 -16.39 1.13 8.47
N ILE A 30 -16.60 0.97 9.79
CA ILE A 30 -15.53 0.99 10.79
C ILE A 30 -14.58 -0.21 10.62
N VAL A 31 -15.10 -1.42 10.37
CA VAL A 31 -14.30 -2.65 10.21
C VAL A 31 -13.49 -2.66 8.91
N ILE A 32 -13.96 -1.99 7.84
CA ILE A 32 -13.22 -1.88 6.58
C ILE A 32 -12.09 -0.84 6.69
N SER A 33 -12.18 0.13 7.60
CA SER A 33 -11.13 1.15 7.82
C SER A 33 -9.91 0.67 8.61
N SER A 34 -9.94 -0.54 9.17
CA SER A 34 -8.88 -1.13 10.00
C SER A 34 -8.03 -2.19 9.28
N MET A 35 -7.91 -2.12 7.95
CA MET A 35 -6.94 -2.95 7.24
C MET A 35 -5.52 -2.42 7.49
N GLU A 36 -4.84 -3.01 8.45
CA GLU A 36 -3.42 -2.80 8.66
C GLU A 36 -2.66 -3.63 7.62
N VAL A 37 -1.99 -2.97 6.67
CA VAL A 37 -0.88 -3.64 5.98
C VAL A 37 0.29 -3.61 6.99
N CYS A 38 1.13 -4.64 7.03
CA CYS A 38 2.29 -4.69 7.92
C CYS A 38 3.53 -4.17 7.20
N ALA A 39 4.41 -3.47 7.93
CA ALA A 39 5.66 -3.00 7.36
C ALA A 39 6.47 -4.22 6.95
N SER A 40 6.77 -4.34 5.66
CA SER A 40 7.55 -5.46 5.12
C SER A 40 8.90 -4.93 4.68
N VAL A 41 9.99 -5.56 5.13
CA VAL A 41 11.32 -5.27 4.58
C VAL A 41 11.48 -6.09 3.29
N ASP A 42 11.68 -5.41 2.17
CA ASP A 42 11.97 -6.05 0.89
C ASP A 42 13.14 -5.33 0.23
N LEU A 43 14.26 -6.02 0.08
CA LEU A 43 15.49 -5.44 -0.45
C LEU A 43 15.72 -5.91 -1.87
N MET A 44 15.89 -4.96 -2.78
CA MET A 44 16.22 -5.18 -4.18
C MET A 44 17.63 -4.70 -4.48
N VAL A 45 18.38 -5.51 -5.24
CA VAL A 45 19.72 -5.17 -5.74
C VAL A 45 19.59 -4.74 -7.20
N GLU A 46 20.09 -3.56 -7.52
CA GLU A 46 20.07 -2.96 -8.86
C GLU A 46 21.47 -2.47 -9.25
N ASP A 47 21.66 -2.19 -10.55
CA ASP A 47 22.84 -1.51 -11.11
C ASP A 47 24.18 -2.10 -10.66
N ILE A 48 24.29 -3.43 -10.75
CA ILE A 48 25.53 -4.15 -10.45
C ILE A 48 26.56 -3.84 -11.54
N SER A 49 27.70 -3.30 -11.14
CA SER A 49 28.82 -2.96 -12.01
C SER A 49 30.15 -3.31 -11.36
N TRP A 50 31.18 -3.45 -12.17
CA TRP A 50 32.56 -3.66 -11.70
C TRP A 50 33.55 -2.97 -12.63
N ASN A 51 34.76 -2.75 -12.14
CA ASN A 51 35.79 -1.96 -12.83
C ASN A 51 36.59 -2.73 -13.89
N ALA A 52 36.52 -4.06 -13.92
CA ALA A 52 37.39 -4.92 -14.72
C ALA A 52 36.66 -5.59 -15.90
N THR A 53 37.19 -5.48 -17.11
CA THR A 53 36.67 -6.20 -18.30
C THR A 53 37.15 -7.65 -18.38
N THR A 54 38.35 -7.93 -17.85
CA THR A 54 38.93 -9.26 -17.73
C THR A 54 39.47 -9.41 -16.31
N ILE A 55 39.27 -10.58 -15.70
CA ILE A 55 39.69 -10.86 -14.32
C ILE A 55 40.60 -12.09 -14.33
N ASN A 56 41.81 -11.94 -13.81
CA ASN A 56 42.78 -13.01 -13.66
C ASN A 56 43.03 -13.32 -12.18
N GLU A 57 43.75 -14.41 -11.93
CA GLU A 57 44.11 -14.81 -10.58
C GLU A 57 45.01 -13.75 -9.91
N GLY A 58 44.65 -13.36 -8.68
CA GLY A 58 45.35 -12.32 -7.92
C GLY A 58 44.87 -10.89 -8.18
N ASP A 59 43.95 -10.67 -9.14
CA ASP A 59 43.44 -9.33 -9.44
C ASP A 59 42.50 -8.80 -8.35
N MET A 60 42.63 -7.51 -8.06
CA MET A 60 41.68 -6.80 -7.21
C MET A 60 40.55 -6.22 -8.07
N VAL A 61 39.33 -6.71 -7.85
CA VAL A 61 38.13 -6.25 -8.55
C VAL A 61 37.20 -5.55 -7.58
N LYS A 62 36.70 -4.38 -7.94
CA LYS A 62 35.73 -3.63 -7.16
C LYS A 62 34.36 -3.76 -7.79
N PHE A 63 33.43 -4.35 -7.05
CA PHE A 63 32.01 -4.41 -7.38
C PHE A 63 31.27 -3.26 -6.71
N THR A 64 30.32 -2.69 -7.42
CA THR A 64 29.40 -1.67 -6.92
C THR A 64 27.99 -2.07 -7.30
N ALA A 65 27.07 -2.00 -6.37
CA ALA A 65 25.65 -2.25 -6.60
C ALA A 65 24.83 -1.24 -5.80
N ILE A 66 23.62 -0.96 -6.27
CA ILE A 66 22.64 -0.15 -5.55
C ILE A 66 21.72 -1.10 -4.79
N ILE A 67 21.56 -0.85 -3.49
CA ILE A 67 20.62 -1.59 -2.64
C ILE A 67 19.45 -0.66 -2.32
N LYS A 68 18.24 -1.07 -2.69
CA LYS A 68 17.00 -0.33 -2.41
C LYS A 68 16.10 -1.15 -1.49
N ASN A 69 15.55 -0.52 -0.46
CA ASN A 69 14.39 -1.08 0.24
C ASN A 69 13.14 -0.69 -0.56
N ILE A 70 12.49 -1.68 -1.18
CA ILE A 70 11.20 -1.55 -1.89
C ILE A 70 10.03 -2.06 -1.05
N GLY A 71 10.31 -2.40 0.21
CA GLY A 71 9.31 -2.76 1.20
C GLY A 71 8.30 -1.66 1.46
N ASN A 72 7.09 -2.04 1.88
CA ASN A 72 6.06 -1.07 2.21
C ASN A 72 6.33 -0.45 3.59
N ASP A 73 6.91 0.74 3.63
CA ASP A 73 7.17 1.49 4.87
C ASP A 73 5.94 2.28 5.35
N ASN A 74 4.86 2.34 4.55
CA ASN A 74 3.78 3.30 4.75
C ASN A 74 2.65 2.75 5.61
N LEU A 75 2.92 2.43 6.88
CA LEU A 75 1.90 1.85 7.74
C LEU A 75 1.86 2.48 9.13
N LEU A 76 0.77 3.23 9.30
CA LEU A 76 0.25 3.69 10.58
C LEU A 76 -0.08 2.46 11.42
N GLY A 77 0.80 2.10 12.35
CA GLY A 77 0.51 1.08 13.34
C GLY A 77 1.31 -0.20 13.14
N GLN A 78 1.93 -0.58 14.25
CA GLN A 78 2.75 -1.76 14.42
C GLN A 78 1.90 -3.03 14.22
N CYS A 79 2.54 -4.08 13.70
CA CYS A 79 2.08 -5.45 13.90
C CYS A 79 1.79 -5.76 15.38
#